data_AF-A0A959V0Q6-F1
#
_entry.id   AF-A0A959V0Q6-F1
#
_cell.length_a   1.000
_cell.length_b   1.000
_cell.length_c   1.000
_cell.angle_alpha   90.00
_cell.angle_beta   90.00
_cell.angle_gamma   90.00
#
_symmetry.space_group_name_H-M   'P 1'
#
loop_
_entity.id
_entity.type
_entity.pdbx_description
1 polymer ?
#
loop_
_entity_poly.entity_id
_entity_poly.type
_entity_poly.pdbx_seq_one_letter_code
_entity_poly.pdbx_strand_id
1 'polypeptide(L)'
;TPPFTKGYIRLDGKPGSVRFVNASEAIHFQSLAEGEHVLELGYSPGGPFFQAMVVDVLPPIWRRWWSIAAMALMLMLATALLVTWRSRVLRSKALMQAEYDARITELELSSLRARMHPHFIFNSLNSIKSFIAANEPRTATRYLNKFAQLVRSILNDSGKAEVDLRS
;
A
#
# COMPACT_ATOMS: atom_id res chain seq x y z
N THR A 1 41.25 -48.93 -46.17
CA THR A 1 40.30 -48.40 -45.17
C THR A 1 40.96 -48.53 -43.80
N PRO A 2 41.40 -47.44 -43.16
CA PRO A 2 42.13 -47.53 -41.90
C PRO A 2 41.19 -47.89 -40.73
N PRO A 3 41.71 -48.56 -39.69
CA PRO A 3 40.93 -49.12 -38.61
C PRO A 3 40.41 -48.01 -37.70
N PHE A 4 39.17 -48.19 -37.22
CA PHE A 4 38.47 -47.29 -36.31
C PHE A 4 39.37 -46.82 -35.17
N THR A 5 39.65 -45.53 -35.14
CA THR A 5 40.27 -44.94 -33.97
C THR A 5 39.23 -44.79 -32.87
N LYS A 6 39.36 -45.62 -31.84
CA LYS A 6 38.57 -45.49 -30.62
C LYS A 6 39.25 -44.48 -29.70
N GLY A 7 38.58 -43.37 -29.42
CA GLY A 7 38.96 -42.46 -28.33
C GLY A 7 38.42 -42.97 -27.00
N TYR A 8 39.03 -42.58 -25.89
CA TYR A 8 38.48 -42.82 -24.55
C TYR A 8 38.43 -41.51 -23.76
N ILE A 9 37.39 -41.37 -22.94
CA ILE A 9 37.18 -40.21 -22.06
C ILE A 9 37.05 -40.71 -20.63
N ARG A 10 37.75 -40.07 -19.69
CA ARG A 10 37.68 -40.35 -18.26
C ARG A 10 37.35 -39.07 -17.50
N LEU A 11 36.42 -39.18 -16.54
CA LEU A 11 36.07 -38.13 -15.59
C LEU A 11 36.60 -38.50 -14.20
N ASP A 12 37.29 -37.57 -13.54
CA ASP A 12 37.75 -37.63 -12.14
C ASP A 12 38.66 -38.81 -11.77
N GLY A 13 39.41 -39.37 -12.71
CA GLY A 13 40.41 -40.42 -12.40
C GLY A 13 39.85 -41.74 -11.86
N LYS A 14 38.53 -41.92 -11.77
CA LYS A 14 37.92 -43.13 -11.19
C LYS A 14 37.99 -44.30 -12.19
N PRO A 15 38.45 -45.50 -11.78
CA PRO A 15 38.71 -46.63 -12.69
C PRO A 15 37.47 -47.19 -13.43
N GLY A 16 36.26 -46.74 -13.09
CA GLY A 16 35.00 -47.14 -13.75
C GLY A 16 34.36 -46.08 -14.67
N SER A 17 34.96 -44.90 -14.89
CA SER A 17 34.37 -43.81 -15.69
C SER A 17 34.84 -43.77 -17.15
N VAL A 18 35.67 -44.72 -17.58
CA VAL A 18 36.24 -44.75 -18.94
C VAL A 18 35.16 -45.18 -19.94
N ARG A 19 34.76 -44.26 -20.83
CA ARG A 19 33.87 -44.57 -21.96
C ARG A 19 34.64 -44.49 -23.27
N PHE A 20 34.51 -45.53 -24.10
CA PHE A 20 35.07 -45.56 -25.46
C PHE A 20 34.09 -44.94 -26.44
N VAL A 21 34.57 -44.03 -27.27
CA VAL A 21 33.72 -43.15 -28.07
C VAL A 21 34.26 -43.11 -29.49
N ASN A 22 33.35 -43.19 -30.46
CA ASN A 22 33.67 -43.01 -31.87
C ASN A 22 33.71 -41.51 -32.20
N ALA A 23 34.52 -41.12 -33.19
CA ALA A 23 34.88 -39.72 -33.48
C ALA A 23 33.72 -38.74 -33.81
N SER A 24 32.47 -39.19 -33.85
CA SER A 24 31.29 -38.39 -34.22
C SER A 24 30.19 -38.35 -33.15
N GLU A 25 30.42 -38.85 -31.94
CA GLU A 25 29.38 -38.96 -30.90
C GLU A 25 29.56 -37.89 -29.82
N ALA A 26 28.55 -37.02 -29.66
CA ALA A 26 28.51 -36.02 -28.61
C ALA A 26 28.15 -36.69 -27.27
N ILE A 27 29.00 -36.53 -26.26
CA ILE A 27 28.74 -37.11 -24.94
C ILE A 27 28.08 -36.06 -24.05
N HIS A 28 26.88 -36.40 -23.60
CA HIS A 28 26.16 -35.62 -22.61
C HIS A 28 26.46 -36.17 -21.22
N PHE A 29 27.20 -35.40 -20.42
CA PHE A 29 27.27 -35.65 -18.99
C PHE A 29 26.09 -34.94 -18.31
N GLN A 30 25.20 -35.72 -17.69
CA GLN A 30 24.11 -35.19 -16.89
C GLN A 30 24.48 -35.30 -15.41
N SER A 31 24.20 -34.25 -14.64
CA SER A 31 24.35 -34.23 -13.18
C SER A 31 25.80 -34.35 -12.66
N LEU A 32 26.72 -33.48 -13.12
CA LEU A 32 27.99 -33.28 -12.41
C LEU A 32 27.70 -32.69 -11.02
N ALA A 33 28.42 -33.17 -10.00
CA ALA A 33 28.31 -32.65 -8.65
C ALA A 33 28.92 -31.23 -8.58
N GLU A 34 28.54 -30.45 -7.57
CA GLU A 34 29.18 -29.14 -7.34
C GLU A 34 30.65 -29.37 -6.93
N GLY A 35 31.61 -28.89 -7.73
CA GLY A 35 33.05 -29.09 -7.48
C GLY A 35 33.94 -28.95 -8.72
N GLU A 36 35.24 -29.10 -8.52
CA GLU A 36 36.24 -29.17 -9.60
C GLU A 36 36.18 -30.56 -10.26
N HIS A 37 36.00 -30.60 -11.58
CA HIS A 37 35.99 -31.84 -12.35
C HIS A 37 37.12 -31.84 -13.37
N VAL A 38 37.89 -32.94 -13.43
CA VAL A 38 38.98 -33.10 -14.40
C VAL A 38 38.53 -34.05 -15.50
N LEU A 39 38.45 -33.52 -16.72
CA LEU A 39 38.15 -34.28 -17.93
C LEU A 39 39.45 -34.68 -18.62
N GLU A 40 39.72 -35.99 -18.72
CA GLU A 40 40.87 -36.54 -19.44
C GLU A 40 40.41 -37.15 -20.78
N LEU A 41 41.02 -36.71 -21.88
CA LEU A 41 40.77 -37.19 -23.26
C LEU A 41 42.00 -37.93 -23.80
N GLY A 42 41.84 -39.10 -24.43
CA GLY A 42 42.93 -39.85 -25.07
C GLY A 42 42.55 -40.57 -26.39
N TYR A 43 43.51 -40.78 -27.29
CA TYR A 43 43.36 -41.35 -28.64
C TYR A 43 44.38 -42.47 -28.92
N SER A 44 44.01 -43.50 -29.69
CA SER A 44 44.88 -44.63 -30.06
C SER A 44 44.95 -44.78 -31.59
N PRO A 45 46.12 -44.74 -32.26
CA PRO A 45 47.32 -45.47 -31.88
C PRO A 45 48.56 -44.57 -31.88
N GLY A 46 48.86 -43.93 -30.74
CA GLY A 46 49.99 -43.00 -30.64
C GLY A 46 50.51 -42.75 -29.21
N GLY A 47 50.12 -43.57 -28.24
CA GLY A 47 50.50 -43.40 -26.83
C GLY A 47 49.56 -42.48 -26.04
N PRO A 48 49.70 -42.45 -24.70
CA PRO A 48 48.73 -41.83 -23.80
C PRO A 48 48.94 -40.31 -23.73
N PHE A 49 48.44 -39.57 -24.72
CA PHE A 49 48.23 -38.13 -24.56
C PHE A 49 46.95 -37.91 -23.78
N PHE A 50 47.07 -37.39 -22.56
CA PHE A 50 45.95 -36.93 -21.74
C PHE A 50 45.88 -35.41 -21.82
N GLN A 51 44.90 -34.86 -22.52
CA GLN A 51 44.59 -33.44 -22.36
C GLN A 51 43.56 -33.33 -21.22
N ALA A 52 44.04 -32.89 -20.05
CA ALA A 52 43.21 -32.65 -18.90
C ALA A 52 42.59 -31.24 -19.00
N MET A 53 41.26 -31.16 -19.05
CA MET A 53 40.54 -29.90 -18.91
C MET A 53 39.85 -29.87 -17.56
N VAL A 54 40.16 -28.85 -16.76
CA VAL A 54 39.48 -28.59 -15.49
C VAL A 54 38.22 -27.79 -15.79
N VAL A 55 37.07 -28.28 -15.32
CA VAL A 55 35.79 -27.58 -15.43
C VAL A 55 35.28 -27.32 -14.02
N ASP A 56 35.18 -26.03 -13.68
CA ASP A 56 34.64 -25.59 -12.39
C ASP A 56 33.14 -25.40 -12.49
N VAL A 57 32.38 -26.27 -11.80
CA VAL A 57 30.93 -26.13 -11.71
C VAL A 57 30.61 -25.25 -10.50
N LEU A 58 30.38 -23.95 -10.74
CA LEU A 58 30.04 -23.02 -9.67
C LEU A 58 28.71 -23.41 -8.99
N PRO A 59 28.63 -23.33 -7.65
CA PRO A 59 27.41 -23.67 -6.93
C PRO A 59 26.25 -22.73 -7.32
N PRO A 60 25.01 -23.25 -7.40
CA PRO A 60 23.84 -22.48 -7.79
C PRO A 60 23.63 -21.26 -6.89
N ILE A 61 23.33 -20.12 -7.50
CA ILE A 61 23.08 -18.84 -6.81
C ILE A 61 21.99 -18.93 -5.73
N TRP A 62 21.08 -19.90 -5.85
CA TRP A 62 19.95 -20.20 -4.96
C TRP A 62 20.38 -20.70 -3.57
N ARG A 63 21.63 -21.15 -3.40
CA ARG A 63 22.19 -21.59 -2.10
C ARG A 63 22.88 -20.48 -1.32
N ARG A 64 22.98 -19.26 -1.87
CA ARG A 64 23.75 -18.17 -1.27
C ARG A 64 22.86 -17.34 -0.33
N TRP A 65 23.29 -17.13 0.91
CA TRP A 65 22.55 -16.40 1.97
C TRP A 65 22.06 -15.00 1.57
N TRP A 66 22.78 -14.29 0.71
CA TRP A 66 22.37 -12.97 0.23
C TRP A 66 21.07 -12.99 -0.60
N SER A 67 20.75 -14.11 -1.28
CA SER A 67 19.50 -14.27 -2.03
C SER A 67 18.28 -14.33 -1.10
N ILE A 68 18.43 -15.04 0.03
CA ILE A 68 17.42 -15.10 1.08
C ILE A 68 17.25 -13.72 1.72
N ALA A 69 18.35 -13.04 2.02
CA ALA A 69 18.32 -11.68 2.58
C ALA A 69 17.65 -10.68 1.63
N ALA A 70 17.93 -10.74 0.33
CA ALA A 70 17.30 -9.90 -0.68
C ALA A 70 15.78 -10.16 -0.78
N MET A 71 15.36 -11.44 -0.73
CA MET A 71 13.95 -11.79 -0.76
C MET A 71 13.22 -11.34 0.51
N ALA A 72 13.83 -11.49 1.68
CA ALA A 72 13.29 -10.98 2.94
C ALA A 72 13.18 -9.44 2.93
N LEU A 73 14.18 -8.74 2.40
CA LEU A 73 14.16 -7.27 2.26
C LEU A 73 13.05 -6.82 1.29
N MET A 74 12.90 -7.49 0.16
CA MET A 74 11.83 -7.19 -0.81
C MET A 74 10.45 -7.36 -0.16
N LEU A 75 10.25 -8.42 0.63
CA LEU A 75 8.99 -8.69 1.31
C LEU A 75 8.72 -7.68 2.45
N MET A 76 9.76 -7.29 3.19
CA MET A 76 9.68 -6.23 4.19
C MET A 76 9.34 -4.87 3.57
N LEU A 77 9.94 -4.55 2.42
CA LEU A 77 9.65 -3.32 1.68
C LEU A 77 8.22 -3.32 1.14
N ALA A 78 7.78 -4.44 0.55
CA ALA A 78 6.42 -4.58 0.01
C ALA A 78 5.36 -4.40 1.12
N THR A 79 5.57 -5.01 2.28
CA THR A 79 4.66 -4.87 3.43
C THR A 79 4.64 -3.43 3.97
N ALA A 80 5.80 -2.77 4.09
CA ALA A 80 5.88 -1.38 4.51
C ALA A 80 5.17 -0.42 3.52
N LEU A 81 5.36 -0.63 2.22
CA LEU A 81 4.65 0.13 1.17
C LEU A 81 3.14 -0.08 1.26
N LEU A 82 2.68 -1.31 1.49
CA LEU A 82 1.25 -1.62 1.59
C LEU A 82 0.60 -0.97 2.83
N VAL A 83 1.28 -0.97 3.97
CA VAL A 83 0.81 -0.33 5.21
C VAL A 83 0.77 1.20 5.07
N THR A 84 1.81 1.80 4.51
CA THR A 84 1.86 3.26 4.28
C THR A 84 0.83 3.70 3.25
N TRP A 85 0.61 2.92 2.19
CA TRP A 85 -0.45 3.18 1.21
C TRP A 85 -1.85 3.08 1.84
N ARG A 86 -2.13 2.00 2.57
CA ARG A 86 -3.43 1.80 3.25
C ARG A 86 -3.72 2.92 4.24
N SER A 87 -2.73 3.33 5.03
CA SER A 87 -2.89 4.41 6.01
C SER A 87 -3.13 5.77 5.35
N ARG A 88 -2.51 6.06 4.21
CA ARG A 88 -2.80 7.28 3.42
C ARG A 88 -4.24 7.32 2.93
N VAL A 89 -4.74 6.20 2.39
CA VAL A 89 -6.13 6.10 1.90
C VAL A 89 -7.14 6.29 3.04
N LEU A 90 -6.91 5.64 4.19
CA LEU A 90 -7.80 5.78 5.35
C LEU A 90 -7.84 7.21 5.90
N ARG A 91 -6.67 7.87 6.00
CA ARG A 91 -6.58 9.26 6.44
C ARG A 91 -7.31 10.20 5.47
N SER A 92 -7.16 9.98 4.17
CA SER A 92 -7.84 10.78 3.15
C SER A 92 -9.37 10.69 3.27
N LYS A 93 -9.90 9.49 3.49
CA LYS A 93 -11.35 9.30 3.71
C LYS A 93 -11.85 9.98 4.99
N ALA A 94 -11.08 9.89 6.08
CA ALA A 94 -11.42 10.53 7.34
C ALA A 94 -11.43 12.06 7.23
N LEU A 95 -10.47 12.64 6.49
CA LEU A 95 -10.43 14.09 6.23
C LEU A 95 -11.63 14.54 5.37
N MET A 96 -11.96 13.79 4.32
CA MET A 96 -13.15 14.11 3.51
C MET A 96 -14.43 14.06 4.33
N GLN A 97 -14.60 13.03 5.17
CA GLN A 97 -15.77 12.93 6.06
C GLN A 97 -15.84 14.12 7.03
N ALA A 98 -14.73 14.48 7.67
CA ALA A 98 -14.70 15.63 8.57
C ALA A 98 -15.03 16.96 7.86
N GLU A 99 -14.60 17.11 6.60
CA GLU A 99 -14.92 18.29 5.79
C GLU A 99 -16.41 18.34 5.40
N TYR A 100 -17.00 17.19 5.04
CA TYR A 100 -18.44 17.09 4.79
C TYR A 100 -19.26 17.40 6.04
N ASP A 101 -18.91 16.84 7.20
CA ASP A 101 -19.61 17.08 8.45
C ASP A 101 -19.54 18.57 8.82
N ALA A 102 -18.35 19.19 8.73
CA ALA A 102 -18.18 20.61 8.98
C ALA A 102 -19.04 21.47 8.04
N ARG A 103 -19.14 21.08 6.76
CA ARG A 103 -19.96 21.79 5.78
C ARG A 103 -21.46 21.65 6.07
N ILE A 104 -21.91 20.49 6.51
CA ILE A 104 -23.30 20.27 6.95
C ILE A 104 -23.61 21.18 8.14
N THR A 105 -22.75 21.19 9.16
CA THR A 105 -22.91 22.07 10.33
C THR A 105 -22.95 23.55 9.93
N GLU A 106 -22.09 23.98 9.00
CA GLU A 106 -22.10 25.36 8.48
C GLU A 106 -23.43 25.70 7.79
N LEU A 107 -23.94 24.78 6.96
CA LEU A 107 -25.21 24.95 6.25
C LEU A 107 -26.40 24.97 7.23
N GLU A 108 -26.40 24.12 8.25
CA GLU A 108 -27.40 24.12 9.31
C GLU A 108 -27.39 25.43 10.09
N LEU A 109 -26.21 25.92 10.48
CA LEU A 109 -26.06 27.22 11.13
C LEU A 109 -26.51 28.38 10.23
N SER A 110 -26.25 28.30 8.92
CA SER A 110 -26.69 29.29 7.94
C SER A 110 -28.21 29.27 7.78
N SER A 111 -28.81 28.08 7.69
CA SER A 111 -30.26 27.88 7.63
C SER A 111 -30.95 28.40 8.89
N LEU A 112 -30.38 28.11 10.06
CA LEU A 112 -30.86 28.60 11.35
C LEU A 112 -30.80 30.14 11.42
N ARG A 113 -29.69 30.73 10.95
CA ARG A 113 -29.55 32.19 10.82
C ARG A 113 -30.55 32.80 9.84
N ALA A 114 -30.87 32.11 8.73
CA ALA A 114 -31.86 32.57 7.77
C ALA A 114 -33.29 32.52 8.33
N ARG A 115 -33.59 31.55 9.20
CA ARG A 115 -34.88 31.47 9.93
C ARG A 115 -35.05 32.60 10.96
N MET A 116 -33.94 33.13 11.48
CA MET A 116 -33.94 34.35 12.26
C MET A 116 -34.06 35.55 11.32
N HIS A 117 -35.28 36.01 10.99
CA HIS A 117 -35.47 37.20 10.15
C HIS A 117 -34.78 38.43 10.80
N PRO A 118 -33.61 38.90 10.28
CA PRO A 118 -32.82 39.92 10.96
C PRO A 118 -33.58 41.25 11.05
N HIS A 119 -34.34 41.54 9.99
CA HIS A 119 -35.26 42.65 9.93
C HIS A 119 -36.34 42.61 11.04
N PHE A 120 -36.79 41.42 11.42
CA PHE A 120 -37.81 41.25 12.47
C PHE A 120 -37.22 41.50 13.87
N ILE A 121 -35.97 41.08 14.08
CA ILE A 121 -35.21 41.39 15.31
C ILE A 121 -35.01 42.91 15.41
N PHE A 122 -34.57 43.57 14.34
CA PHE A 122 -34.38 45.02 14.29
C PHE A 122 -35.69 45.79 14.52
N ASN A 123 -36.80 45.38 13.88
CA ASN A 123 -38.10 46.01 14.09
C ASN A 123 -38.62 45.85 15.52
N SER A 124 -38.41 44.68 16.13
CA SER A 124 -38.82 44.42 17.51
C SER A 124 -38.04 45.31 18.48
N LEU A 125 -36.72 45.42 18.30
CA LEU A 125 -35.85 46.27 19.12
C LEU A 125 -36.18 47.76 18.95
N ASN A 126 -36.41 48.22 17.70
CA ASN A 126 -36.81 49.60 17.43
C ASN A 126 -38.16 49.94 18.06
N SER A 127 -39.12 49.02 18.03
CA SER A 127 -40.42 49.22 18.68
C SER A 127 -40.29 49.32 20.20
N ILE A 128 -39.49 48.44 20.83
CA ILE A 128 -39.19 48.50 22.27
C ILE A 128 -38.54 49.84 22.62
N LYS A 129 -37.52 50.27 21.85
CA LYS A 129 -36.85 51.56 22.02
C LYS A 129 -37.84 52.72 21.92
N SER A 130 -38.77 52.68 20.97
CA SER A 130 -39.82 53.69 20.81
C SER A 130 -40.76 53.75 22.01
N PHE A 131 -41.20 52.61 22.55
CA PHE A 131 -42.07 52.59 23.74
C PHE A 131 -41.37 53.07 25.01
N ILE A 132 -40.07 52.81 25.14
CA ILE A 132 -39.25 53.37 26.22
C ILE A 132 -39.16 54.90 26.07
N ALA A 133 -38.87 55.40 24.86
CA ALA A 133 -38.78 56.83 24.59
C ALA A 133 -40.12 57.57 24.75
N ALA A 134 -41.24 56.90 24.47
CA ALA A 134 -42.60 57.42 24.68
C ALA A 134 -43.05 57.36 26.16
N ASN A 135 -42.16 56.95 27.09
CA ASN A 135 -42.46 56.79 28.51
C ASN A 135 -43.63 55.81 28.79
N GLU A 136 -43.76 54.76 27.98
CA GLU A 136 -44.75 53.68 28.12
C GLU A 136 -44.11 52.35 28.60
N PRO A 137 -43.64 52.25 29.85
CA PRO A 137 -42.86 51.12 30.34
C PRO A 137 -43.64 49.80 30.34
N ARG A 138 -44.97 49.85 30.48
CA ARG A 138 -45.84 48.65 30.42
C ARG A 138 -45.89 48.07 29.01
N THR A 139 -46.00 48.93 27.99
CA THR A 139 -46.02 48.51 26.58
C THR A 139 -44.65 47.96 26.17
N ALA A 140 -43.57 48.63 26.56
CA ALA A 140 -42.19 48.17 26.33
C ALA A 140 -41.93 46.78 26.93
N THR A 141 -42.29 46.57 28.20
CA THR A 141 -42.14 45.29 28.89
C THR A 141 -42.93 44.16 28.19
N ARG A 142 -44.15 44.45 27.72
CA ARG A 142 -44.97 43.46 26.99
C ARG A 142 -44.32 43.04 25.66
N TYR A 143 -43.75 43.99 24.92
CA TYR A 143 -43.04 43.69 23.67
C TYR A 143 -41.73 42.94 23.92
N LEU A 144 -41.00 43.27 24.99
CA LEU A 144 -39.80 42.54 25.40
C LEU A 144 -40.11 41.08 25.76
N ASN A 145 -41.21 40.82 26.47
CA ASN A 145 -41.65 39.46 26.80
C ASN A 145 -42.01 38.65 25.55
N LYS A 146 -42.69 39.27 24.57
CA LYS A 146 -42.99 38.62 23.27
C LYS A 146 -41.73 38.30 22.49
N PHE A 147 -40.76 39.22 22.46
CA PHE A 147 -39.46 39.00 21.84
C PHE A 147 -38.71 37.82 22.49
N ALA A 148 -38.68 37.77 23.83
CA ALA A 148 -38.06 36.66 24.56
C ALA A 148 -38.74 35.31 24.29
N GLN A 149 -40.08 35.28 24.17
CA GLN A 149 -40.83 34.08 23.79
C GLN A 149 -40.50 33.60 22.38
N LEU A 150 -40.39 34.52 21.41
CA LEU A 150 -40.04 34.19 20.03
C LEU A 150 -38.63 33.62 19.92
N VAL A 151 -37.64 34.25 20.56
CA VAL A 151 -36.25 33.75 20.58
C VAL A 151 -36.17 32.37 21.23
N ARG A 152 -36.89 32.16 22.35
CA ARG A 152 -36.97 30.85 23.00
C ARG A 152 -37.63 29.80 22.09
N SER A 153 -38.65 30.18 21.31
CA SER A 153 -39.28 29.29 20.34
C SER A 153 -38.32 28.87 19.24
N ILE A 154 -37.53 29.79 18.69
CA ILE A 154 -36.56 29.49 17.62
C ILE A 154 -35.45 28.56 18.13
N LEU A 155 -34.93 28.80 19.33
CA LEU A 155 -33.91 27.96 19.96
C LEU A 155 -34.45 26.56 20.33
N ASN A 156 -35.70 26.46 20.79
CA ASN A 156 -36.32 25.17 21.10
C ASN A 156 -36.64 24.34 19.85
N ASP A 157 -36.94 24.98 18.72
CA ASP A 157 -37.22 24.28 17.45
C ASP A 157 -35.93 23.73 16.81
N SER A 158 -34.80 24.44 16.96
CA SER A 158 -33.49 23.93 16.52
C SER A 158 -33.05 22.68 17.28
N GLY A 159 -33.37 22.54 18.57
CA GLY A 159 -32.98 21.37 19.37
C GLY A 159 -33.79 20.10 19.07
N LYS A 160 -34.93 20.20 18.37
CA LYS A 160 -35.77 19.04 18.04
C LYS A 160 -35.38 18.37 16.71
N ALA A 161 -34.80 19.12 15.77
CA ALA A 161 -34.35 18.57 14.49
C ALA A 161 -33.14 17.63 14.65
N GLU A 162 -32.33 17.80 15.69
CA GLU A 162 -31.17 16.97 15.99
C GLU A 162 -31.53 15.59 16.58
N VAL A 163 -32.76 15.42 17.10
CA VAL A 163 -33.20 14.19 17.77
C VAL A 163 -33.78 13.15 16.78
N ASP A 164 -34.13 13.54 15.55
CA ASP A 164 -34.80 12.66 14.56
C ASP A 164 -33.82 11.93 13.60
N LEU A 165 -32.52 12.23 13.66
CA LEU A 165 -31.51 11.58 12.79
C LEU A 165 -30.84 10.35 13.46
N ARG A 166 -31.44 9.81 14.52
CA ARG A 166 -30.84 8.76 15.36
C ARG A 166 -31.77 7.58 15.71
N SER A 167 -32.88 7.37 14.98
CA SER A 167 -33.74 6.18 15.13
C SER A 167 -33.73 5.28 13.90
#